data_AF-A0A7V0NZS3-F1
#
_entry.id   AF-A0A7V0NZS3-F1
#
_cell.length_a   1.000
_cell.length_b   1.000
_cell.length_c   1.000
_cell.angle_alpha   90.00
_cell.angle_beta   90.00
_cell.angle_gamma   90.00
#
_symmetry.space_group_name_H-M   'P 1'
#
loop_
_entity.id
_entity.type
_entity.pdbx_description
1 polymer ?
#
loop_
_entity_poly.entity_id
_entity_poly.type
_entity_poly.pdbx_seq_one_letter_code
_entity_poly.pdbx_strand_id
1 'polypeptide(L)'
;MKLTLINKNRGPLTKIIRYQDGRILKDGSKCWLNQGKAKQVDTSLEKMAQWLRKLRPGQALIHGINVHKQIKIVSEKKYSGQADTIPRTKKHFSFVNGEGSAFFDHDPKPGHKAYSRKAFLEILSEVFPAIADMGSVWTPSTSSCIFKGGQQLVGQDGGMHIYFAVKNATDLPRFSEVLFKRLWIAGHGYIFITKDGKQLERTIFDQAVFSPERLDFVAGAVCRDGLEQRLPDPVYTPGNVLDTSLLPDLTEEEETQYQRLIEQAKEKARPAQETIRQEYVEQEAGKLVEASDGKLDIDKARAIIKARQNHVLEDDDILYFAQLKGHGVSVSEVLNARDQYHCNHWPILWNRNMTAVVGPRPGFIGMKVLTQLSIALLMAQQNIRSADLRRRLLTMMKSCRICSNVLQQIAGYHLSRKRWQCWHN
;
A
#
# COMPACT_ATOMS: atom_id res chain seq x y z
N MET A 1 -3.48 9.67 25.60
CA MET A 1 -2.75 9.21 24.40
C MET A 1 -2.65 10.34 23.38
N LYS A 2 -1.70 10.26 22.44
CA LYS A 2 -1.58 11.18 21.30
C LYS A 2 -1.85 10.50 19.97
N LEU A 3 -2.37 11.29 19.02
CA LEU A 3 -2.52 10.96 17.60
C LEU A 3 -2.44 12.24 16.74
N THR A 4 -2.51 12.11 15.41
CA THR A 4 -2.61 13.25 14.49
C THR A 4 -3.95 13.27 13.75
N LEU A 5 -4.64 14.41 13.83
CA LEU A 5 -5.79 14.73 12.97
C LEU A 5 -5.30 15.32 11.64
N ILE A 6 -5.76 14.74 10.54
CA ILE A 6 -5.55 15.27 9.19
C ILE A 6 -6.79 16.01 8.71
N ASN A 7 -6.58 17.13 8.03
CA ASN A 7 -7.61 17.87 7.32
C ASN A 7 -7.13 18.20 5.90
N LYS A 8 -7.83 17.74 4.87
CA LYS A 8 -7.49 17.93 3.45
C LYS A 8 -8.09 19.23 2.92
N ASN A 9 -7.30 19.97 2.13
CA ASN A 9 -7.69 21.32 1.69
C ASN A 9 -8.90 21.35 0.73
N ARG A 10 -9.09 20.32 -0.09
CA ARG A 10 -10.19 20.21 -1.07
C ARG A 10 -10.54 18.74 -1.34
N GLY A 11 -11.83 18.39 -1.29
CA GLY A 11 -12.34 17.04 -1.55
C GLY A 11 -12.11 16.05 -0.39
N PRO A 12 -12.68 14.83 -0.45
CA PRO A 12 -12.77 13.93 0.70
C PRO A 12 -11.47 13.17 1.03
N LEU A 13 -11.31 12.80 2.29
CA LEU A 13 -10.50 11.68 2.80
C LEU A 13 -11.43 10.56 3.30
N THR A 14 -12.44 10.24 2.50
CA THR A 14 -13.39 9.15 2.76
C THR A 14 -13.94 8.66 1.44
N LYS A 15 -14.49 7.45 1.44
CA LYS A 15 -15.08 6.82 0.24
C LYS A 15 -16.32 7.61 -0.19
N ILE A 16 -16.48 7.82 -1.49
CA ILE A 16 -17.75 8.26 -2.08
C ILE A 16 -18.55 7.00 -2.36
N ILE A 17 -19.78 6.92 -1.87
CA ILE A 17 -20.63 5.73 -2.05
C ILE A 17 -21.80 6.11 -2.97
N ARG A 18 -21.96 5.35 -4.04
CA ARG A 18 -22.91 5.56 -5.13
C ARG A 18 -23.83 4.37 -5.30
N TYR A 19 -24.99 4.60 -5.91
CA TYR A 19 -25.92 3.54 -6.30
C TYR A 19 -26.16 3.61 -7.81
N GLN A 20 -25.76 2.56 -8.52
CA GLN A 20 -25.86 2.47 -9.98
C GLN A 20 -26.19 1.01 -10.36
N ASP A 21 -27.08 0.82 -11.32
CA ASP A 21 -27.41 -0.48 -11.93
C ASP A 21 -27.74 -1.58 -10.89
N GLY A 22 -28.54 -1.21 -9.90
CA GLY A 22 -28.95 -2.07 -8.78
C GLY A 22 -27.89 -2.29 -7.69
N ARG A 23 -26.68 -1.73 -7.84
CA ARG A 23 -25.49 -2.08 -7.05
C ARG A 23 -24.89 -0.87 -6.34
N ILE A 24 -24.22 -1.13 -5.20
CA ILE A 24 -23.42 -0.11 -4.50
C ILE A 24 -21.99 -0.09 -5.06
N LEU A 25 -21.55 1.10 -5.46
CA LEU A 25 -20.17 1.38 -5.86
C LEU A 25 -19.45 2.17 -4.77
N LYS A 26 -18.29 1.67 -4.32
CA LYS A 26 -17.47 2.25 -3.25
C LYS A 26 -16.23 2.95 -3.85
N ASP A 27 -16.36 4.20 -4.27
CA ASP A 27 -15.27 4.98 -4.87
C ASP A 27 -14.28 5.51 -3.82
N GLY A 28 -13.15 4.82 -3.69
CA GLY A 28 -12.00 5.28 -2.91
C GLY A 28 -11.03 6.19 -3.67
N SER A 29 -11.22 6.44 -4.98
CA SER A 29 -10.21 7.10 -5.83
C SER A 29 -9.76 8.45 -5.28
N LYS A 30 -10.69 9.26 -4.78
CA LYS A 30 -10.40 10.61 -4.30
C LYS A 30 -9.68 10.63 -2.95
N CYS A 31 -9.43 9.51 -2.27
CA CYS A 31 -8.87 9.45 -0.90
C CYS A 31 -7.37 9.79 -0.77
N TRP A 32 -6.71 10.29 -1.83
CA TRP A 32 -5.32 10.76 -1.76
C TRP A 32 -5.16 12.06 -0.94
N LEU A 33 -4.01 12.23 -0.28
CA LEU A 33 -3.65 13.47 0.44
C LEU A 33 -2.50 14.19 -0.29
N ASN A 34 -2.86 15.10 -1.21
CA ASN A 34 -1.88 15.88 -1.98
C ASN A 34 -1.57 17.24 -1.32
N GLN A 35 -2.54 17.81 -0.60
CA GLN A 35 -2.41 19.03 0.20
C GLN A 35 -3.36 19.01 1.39
N GLY A 36 -2.91 19.44 2.56
CA GLY A 36 -3.72 19.49 3.78
C GLY A 36 -3.00 20.14 4.96
N LYS A 37 -3.52 19.92 6.16
CA LYS A 37 -2.89 20.23 7.44
C LYS A 37 -2.90 18.97 8.32
N ALA A 38 -1.81 18.75 9.05
CA ALA A 38 -1.73 17.81 10.15
C ALA A 38 -1.70 18.59 11.47
N LYS A 39 -2.42 18.10 12.49
CA LYS A 39 -2.43 18.67 13.84
C LYS A 39 -2.41 17.54 14.87
N GLN A 40 -1.50 17.59 15.84
CA GLN A 40 -1.52 16.67 16.98
C GLN A 40 -2.80 16.88 17.81
N VAL A 41 -3.34 15.78 18.33
CA VAL A 41 -4.48 15.76 19.24
C VAL A 41 -4.15 14.91 20.46
N ASP A 42 -4.16 15.54 21.63
CA ASP A 42 -4.17 14.88 22.93
C ASP A 42 -5.62 14.43 23.26
N THR A 43 -5.83 13.14 23.55
CA THR A 43 -7.16 12.57 23.81
C THR A 43 -7.10 11.36 24.75
N SER A 44 -8.23 11.01 25.36
CA SER A 44 -8.50 9.65 25.88
C SER A 44 -9.31 8.85 24.86
N LEU A 45 -9.50 7.55 25.11
CA LEU A 45 -10.39 6.68 24.34
C LEU A 45 -11.86 7.10 24.49
N GLU A 46 -12.29 7.36 25.72
CA GLU A 46 -13.62 7.92 26.03
C GLU A 46 -13.90 9.20 25.20
N LYS A 47 -12.99 10.17 25.24
CA LYS A 47 -13.09 11.41 24.46
C LYS A 47 -13.09 11.14 22.96
N MET A 48 -12.30 10.17 22.48
CA MET A 48 -12.31 9.76 21.07
C MET A 48 -13.71 9.29 20.63
N ALA A 49 -14.39 8.44 21.40
CA ALA A 49 -15.76 8.02 21.08
C ALA A 49 -16.71 9.22 20.94
N GLN A 50 -16.60 10.22 21.83
CA GLN A 50 -17.40 11.44 21.82
C GLN A 50 -17.17 12.35 20.59
N TRP A 51 -16.08 12.19 19.81
CA TRP A 51 -15.81 13.02 18.62
C TRP A 51 -15.58 12.27 17.31
N LEU A 52 -15.36 10.95 17.30
CA LEU A 52 -15.06 10.17 16.08
C LEU A 52 -16.15 10.32 15.01
N ARG A 53 -17.43 10.23 15.41
CA ARG A 53 -18.59 10.41 14.51
C ARG A 53 -18.75 11.85 13.99
N LYS A 54 -18.08 12.83 14.60
CA LYS A 54 -18.08 14.26 14.21
C LYS A 54 -16.97 14.60 13.19
N LEU A 55 -16.16 13.63 12.77
CA LEU A 55 -15.17 13.82 11.70
C LEU A 55 -15.85 14.07 10.34
N ARG A 56 -15.56 15.24 9.74
CA ARG A 56 -16.11 15.60 8.42
C ARG A 56 -15.44 14.78 7.30
N PRO A 57 -16.11 14.56 6.16
CA PRO A 57 -15.58 13.81 5.02
C PRO A 57 -14.20 14.24 4.47
N GLY A 58 -13.71 15.44 4.78
CA GLY A 58 -12.36 15.91 4.42
C GLY A 58 -11.26 15.56 5.42
N GLN A 59 -11.57 14.77 6.46
CA GLN A 59 -10.68 14.48 7.58
C GLN A 59 -10.39 12.99 7.70
N ALA A 60 -9.26 12.67 8.33
CA ALA A 60 -8.77 11.32 8.61
C ALA A 60 -7.89 11.37 9.86
N LEU A 61 -7.62 10.22 10.47
CA LEU A 61 -6.65 10.11 11.56
C LEU A 61 -5.32 9.52 11.07
N ILE A 62 -4.26 9.76 11.83
CA ILE A 62 -2.97 9.07 11.74
C ILE A 62 -2.54 8.79 13.18
N HIS A 63 -2.12 7.55 13.46
CA HIS A 63 -1.81 7.12 14.84
C HIS A 63 -0.36 7.43 15.27
N GLY A 64 0.51 7.74 14.33
CA GLY A 64 1.77 8.44 14.61
C GLY A 64 1.60 9.97 14.76
N ILE A 65 2.66 10.60 15.24
CA ILE A 65 2.81 12.05 15.38
C ILE A 65 3.93 12.57 14.47
N ASN A 66 3.81 13.83 14.06
CA ASN A 66 4.93 14.62 13.55
C ASN A 66 5.56 15.43 14.69
N VAL A 67 6.84 15.81 14.57
CA VAL A 67 7.56 16.63 15.57
C VAL A 67 6.90 18.00 15.84
N HIS A 68 6.22 18.58 14.84
CA HIS A 68 5.48 19.83 15.01
C HIS A 68 4.04 19.55 15.48
N LYS A 69 3.53 20.35 16.43
CA LYS A 69 2.14 20.27 16.89
C LYS A 69 1.12 20.54 15.77
N GLN A 70 1.48 21.33 14.77
CA GLN A 70 0.69 21.55 13.55
C GLN A 70 1.62 21.88 12.37
N ILE A 71 1.36 21.31 11.19
CA ILE A 71 2.18 21.48 9.99
C ILE A 71 1.34 21.35 8.71
N LYS A 72 1.76 21.94 7.60
CA LYS A 72 1.10 21.76 6.29
C LYS A 72 1.55 20.44 5.67
N ILE A 73 0.63 19.70 5.04
CA ILE A 73 0.97 18.52 4.25
C ILE A 73 1.02 18.90 2.76
N VAL A 74 2.05 18.41 2.07
CA VAL A 74 2.19 18.43 0.61
C VAL A 74 2.48 17.01 0.08
N SER A 75 2.37 16.79 -1.23
CA SER A 75 2.86 15.58 -1.89
C SER A 75 4.39 15.59 -1.99
N GLU A 76 5.05 14.42 -1.89
CA GLU A 76 6.52 14.24 -1.94
C GLU A 76 7.23 15.14 -2.98
N LYS A 77 6.80 15.14 -4.26
CA LYS A 77 7.43 15.92 -5.34
C LYS A 77 7.15 17.44 -5.28
N LYS A 78 6.26 17.91 -4.40
CA LYS A 78 6.08 19.35 -4.09
C LYS A 78 6.89 19.78 -2.87
N TYR A 79 7.45 18.84 -2.12
CA TYR A 79 8.39 19.11 -1.04
C TYR A 79 9.80 19.32 -1.62
N SER A 80 10.45 20.37 -1.16
CA SER A 80 11.83 20.75 -1.48
C SER A 80 12.59 21.21 -0.24
N GLY A 81 12.23 20.69 0.94
CA GLY A 81 12.80 21.10 2.23
C GLY A 81 12.20 22.36 2.85
N GLN A 82 11.00 22.80 2.43
CA GLN A 82 10.38 24.01 2.98
C GLN A 82 9.92 23.78 4.43
N ALA A 83 10.41 24.59 5.37
CA ALA A 83 10.24 24.38 6.82
C ALA A 83 8.78 24.38 7.32
N ASP A 84 7.83 24.94 6.57
CA ASP A 84 6.41 24.99 6.93
C ASP A 84 5.56 23.87 6.32
N THR A 85 6.17 22.95 5.56
CA THR A 85 5.50 21.82 4.91
C THR A 85 6.24 20.50 5.12
N ILE A 86 5.51 19.38 5.13
CA ILE A 86 6.09 18.03 5.05
C ILE A 86 5.30 17.14 4.09
N PRO A 87 5.91 16.09 3.53
CA PRO A 87 5.17 14.97 2.96
C PRO A 87 4.74 13.96 4.03
N ARG A 88 3.63 13.24 3.77
CA ARG A 88 3.14 12.16 4.63
C ARG A 88 3.93 10.86 4.37
N THR A 89 5.13 10.77 4.95
CA THR A 89 6.00 9.58 4.91
C THR A 89 6.59 9.27 6.28
N LYS A 90 7.13 8.04 6.45
CA LYS A 90 7.80 7.58 7.68
C LYS A 90 8.98 8.46 8.14
N LYS A 91 9.52 9.33 7.27
CA LYS A 91 10.57 10.31 7.63
C LYS A 91 10.06 11.46 8.51
N HIS A 92 8.75 11.74 8.46
CA HIS A 92 8.14 12.87 9.17
C HIS A 92 7.05 12.45 10.16
N PHE A 93 6.75 11.14 10.25
CA PHE A 93 5.78 10.57 11.16
C PHE A 93 6.39 9.38 11.87
N SER A 94 6.43 9.44 13.20
CA SER A 94 6.85 8.36 14.09
C SER A 94 5.73 8.05 15.08
N PHE A 95 5.77 6.89 15.74
CA PHE A 95 4.97 6.73 16.95
C PHE A 95 5.54 7.60 18.08
N VAL A 96 4.70 7.90 19.08
CA VAL A 96 5.11 8.67 20.26
C VAL A 96 5.90 7.78 21.22
N ASN A 97 6.94 8.32 21.85
CA ASN A 97 7.60 7.67 22.98
C ASN A 97 6.72 7.84 24.23
N GLY A 98 6.26 6.74 24.82
CA GLY A 98 5.20 6.71 25.82
C GLY A 98 3.79 6.57 25.22
N GLU A 99 2.76 7.01 25.96
CA GLU A 99 1.38 6.60 25.70
C GLU A 99 0.80 7.13 24.37
N GLY A 100 0.55 6.20 23.44
CA GLY A 100 0.02 6.50 22.11
C GLY A 100 -1.25 5.72 21.77
N SER A 101 -1.89 6.13 20.68
CA SER A 101 -3.07 5.46 20.14
C SER A 101 -2.67 4.41 19.10
N ALA A 102 -3.39 3.30 19.07
CA ALA A 102 -3.34 2.30 18.00
C ALA A 102 -4.77 1.84 17.65
N PHE A 103 -4.91 1.07 16.58
CA PHE A 103 -6.17 0.41 16.24
C PHE A 103 -5.96 -0.87 15.43
N PHE A 104 -6.93 -1.76 15.49
CA PHE A 104 -7.09 -2.86 14.54
C PHE A 104 -8.13 -2.48 13.48
N ASP A 105 -7.84 -2.76 12.20
CA ASP A 105 -8.80 -2.68 11.10
C ASP A 105 -9.17 -4.10 10.65
N HIS A 106 -10.43 -4.48 10.86
CA HIS A 106 -11.02 -5.72 10.35
C HIS A 106 -11.88 -5.41 9.13
N ASP A 107 -11.30 -5.45 7.93
CA ASP A 107 -12.00 -5.35 6.63
C ASP A 107 -12.00 -6.73 5.95
N PRO A 108 -12.98 -7.61 6.24
CA PRO A 108 -13.01 -8.99 5.72
C PRO A 108 -13.17 -9.00 4.19
N LYS A 109 -12.31 -9.78 3.51
CA LYS A 109 -12.31 -9.86 2.05
C LYS A 109 -13.34 -10.88 1.56
N PRO A 110 -13.88 -10.76 0.32
CA PRO A 110 -14.84 -11.72 -0.23
C PRO A 110 -14.32 -13.16 -0.13
N GLY A 111 -15.17 -14.08 0.33
CA GLY A 111 -14.80 -15.48 0.59
C GLY A 111 -14.14 -15.76 1.95
N HIS A 112 -13.82 -14.73 2.75
CA HIS A 112 -13.22 -14.89 4.08
C HIS A 112 -14.20 -14.54 5.20
N LYS A 113 -13.99 -15.14 6.38
CA LYS A 113 -14.86 -15.00 7.56
C LYS A 113 -14.82 -13.56 8.10
N ALA A 114 -16.00 -12.94 8.20
CA ALA A 114 -16.22 -11.76 9.01
C ALA A 114 -16.38 -12.16 10.49
N TYR A 115 -15.87 -11.34 11.41
CA TYR A 115 -15.97 -11.57 12.85
C TYR A 115 -16.74 -10.44 13.53
N SER A 116 -17.60 -10.81 14.49
CA SER A 116 -18.20 -9.83 15.40
C SER A 116 -17.13 -9.23 16.32
N ARG A 117 -17.39 -8.06 16.91
CA ARG A 117 -16.47 -7.41 17.88
C ARG A 117 -16.01 -8.39 18.97
N LYS A 118 -16.94 -9.18 19.50
CA LYS A 118 -16.68 -10.18 20.54
C LYS A 118 -15.72 -11.27 20.03
N ALA A 119 -16.09 -11.98 18.97
CA ALA A 119 -15.28 -13.09 18.43
C ALA A 119 -13.88 -12.64 17.96
N PHE A 120 -13.76 -11.41 17.46
CA PHE A 120 -12.48 -10.82 17.08
C PHE A 120 -11.57 -10.56 18.29
N LEU A 121 -12.12 -10.03 19.39
CA LEU A 121 -11.36 -9.81 20.63
C LEU A 121 -11.03 -11.12 21.35
N GLU A 122 -11.91 -12.13 21.30
CA GLU A 122 -11.65 -13.47 21.84
C GLU A 122 -10.43 -14.11 21.16
N ILE A 123 -10.37 -14.10 19.82
CA ILE A 123 -9.22 -14.62 19.06
C ILE A 123 -7.92 -13.84 19.36
N LEU A 124 -8.00 -12.52 19.48
CA LEU A 124 -6.82 -11.73 19.86
C LEU A 124 -6.37 -12.00 21.30
N SER A 125 -7.30 -12.35 22.20
CA SER A 125 -7.00 -12.68 23.61
C SER A 125 -6.45 -14.09 23.79
N GLU A 126 -6.80 -15.04 22.91
CA GLU A 126 -6.16 -16.36 22.85
C GLU A 126 -4.66 -16.23 22.55
N VAL A 127 -4.29 -15.36 21.62
CA VAL A 127 -2.89 -15.09 21.26
C VAL A 127 -2.18 -14.14 22.23
N PHE A 128 -2.90 -13.16 22.81
CA PHE A 128 -2.35 -12.21 23.77
C PHE A 128 -3.39 -11.83 24.85
N PRO A 129 -3.42 -12.53 26.00
CA PRO A 129 -4.47 -12.38 27.02
C PRO A 129 -4.70 -10.96 27.54
N ALA A 130 -3.69 -10.09 27.53
CA ALA A 130 -3.84 -8.69 27.94
C ALA A 130 -4.81 -7.85 27.06
N ILE A 131 -5.24 -8.38 25.90
CA ILE A 131 -6.27 -7.77 25.06
C ILE A 131 -7.68 -7.93 25.66
N ALA A 132 -7.92 -8.92 26.54
CA ALA A 132 -9.23 -9.16 27.15
C ALA A 132 -9.70 -7.98 28.01
N ASP A 133 -8.81 -7.43 28.84
CA ASP A 133 -9.08 -6.30 29.73
C ASP A 133 -8.76 -4.93 29.09
N MET A 134 -8.52 -4.88 27.77
CA MET A 134 -8.03 -3.68 27.09
C MET A 134 -9.13 -2.63 26.89
N GLY A 135 -8.87 -1.40 27.36
CA GLY A 135 -9.74 -0.26 27.11
C GLY A 135 -9.81 0.03 25.61
N SER A 136 -11.02 0.14 25.05
CA SER A 136 -11.21 0.20 23.59
C SER A 136 -12.36 1.10 23.15
N VAL A 137 -12.30 1.58 21.90
CA VAL A 137 -13.43 2.18 21.17
C VAL A 137 -13.67 1.38 19.90
N TRP A 138 -14.89 0.89 19.70
CA TRP A 138 -15.30 0.22 18.48
C TRP A 138 -16.19 1.12 17.60
N THR A 139 -16.04 1.02 16.28
CA THR A 139 -16.98 1.55 15.28
C THR A 139 -17.04 0.59 14.09
N PRO A 140 -18.18 0.46 13.40
CA PRO A 140 -18.19 -0.12 12.07
C PRO A 140 -17.35 0.74 11.12
N SER A 141 -16.76 0.11 10.11
CA SER A 141 -15.95 0.80 9.11
C SER A 141 -16.84 1.69 8.22
N THR A 142 -16.23 2.73 7.66
CA THR A 142 -16.83 3.77 6.79
C THR A 142 -17.65 3.25 5.60
N SER A 143 -17.60 1.95 5.27
CA SER A 143 -18.33 1.31 4.17
C SER A 143 -19.60 0.57 4.59
N SER A 144 -19.93 0.57 5.89
CA SER A 144 -21.06 -0.13 6.52
C SER A 144 -22.27 0.79 6.75
N CYS A 145 -23.39 0.20 7.16
CA CYS A 145 -24.64 0.88 7.52
C CYS A 145 -25.17 1.83 6.44
N ILE A 146 -25.21 1.36 5.19
CA ILE A 146 -25.69 2.13 4.03
C ILE A 146 -27.15 1.78 3.74
N PHE A 147 -27.98 2.80 3.53
CA PHE A 147 -29.42 2.68 3.31
C PHE A 147 -29.86 3.42 2.04
N LYS A 148 -31.02 3.04 1.48
CA LYS A 148 -31.73 3.77 0.42
C LYS A 148 -33.24 3.67 0.66
N GLY A 149 -33.94 4.79 0.75
CA GLY A 149 -35.40 4.80 0.96
C GLY A 149 -35.87 4.02 2.20
N GLY A 150 -35.05 3.94 3.25
CA GLY A 150 -35.31 3.12 4.44
C GLY A 150 -34.81 1.67 4.38
N GLN A 151 -34.62 1.09 3.19
CA GLN A 151 -34.03 -0.24 3.04
C GLN A 151 -32.53 -0.22 3.38
N GLN A 152 -32.05 -1.19 4.17
CA GLN A 152 -30.61 -1.39 4.38
C GLN A 152 -30.00 -2.13 3.19
N LEU A 153 -28.92 -1.58 2.64
CA LEU A 153 -28.18 -2.13 1.50
C LEU A 153 -26.77 -2.62 1.88
N VAL A 154 -26.20 -2.10 2.97
CA VAL A 154 -25.02 -2.69 3.63
C VAL A 154 -25.25 -2.71 5.13
N GLY A 155 -25.13 -3.89 5.73
CA GLY A 155 -25.22 -4.10 7.17
C GLY A 155 -24.08 -3.46 7.97
N GLN A 156 -24.04 -3.77 9.26
CA GLN A 156 -23.03 -3.25 10.18
C GLN A 156 -21.69 -3.98 10.02
N ASP A 157 -21.75 -5.29 9.76
CA ASP A 157 -20.64 -6.25 9.80
C ASP A 157 -19.74 -6.21 8.56
N GLY A 158 -19.91 -5.21 7.69
CA GLY A 158 -19.07 -4.94 6.51
C GLY A 158 -17.67 -4.38 6.82
N GLY A 159 -17.14 -4.72 8.00
CA GLY A 159 -15.87 -4.28 8.56
C GLY A 159 -16.01 -3.39 9.81
N MET A 160 -14.97 -3.37 10.66
CA MET A 160 -14.91 -2.56 11.88
C MET A 160 -13.49 -2.09 12.23
N HIS A 161 -13.39 -0.95 12.92
CA HIS A 161 -12.17 -0.49 13.57
C HIS A 161 -12.30 -0.65 15.10
N ILE A 162 -11.23 -1.11 15.77
CA ILE A 162 -11.14 -1.14 17.24
C ILE A 162 -9.90 -0.36 17.67
N TYR A 163 -10.11 0.83 18.22
CA TYR A 163 -9.07 1.71 18.76
C TYR A 163 -8.71 1.34 20.19
N PHE A 164 -7.45 1.49 20.55
CA PHE A 164 -6.92 1.26 21.90
C PHE A 164 -5.75 2.22 22.20
N ALA A 165 -5.33 2.23 23.46
CA ALA A 165 -4.15 2.94 23.94
C ALA A 165 -3.06 1.94 24.32
N VAL A 166 -1.80 2.27 24.04
CA VAL A 166 -0.63 1.46 24.41
C VAL A 166 0.33 2.25 25.30
N LYS A 167 0.97 1.57 26.27
CA LYS A 167 1.88 2.23 27.24
C LYS A 167 3.08 2.91 26.57
N ASN A 168 3.65 2.29 25.54
CA ASN A 168 4.69 2.89 24.72
C ASN A 168 4.46 2.59 23.23
N ALA A 169 4.11 3.61 22.44
CA ALA A 169 3.76 3.39 21.04
C ALA A 169 4.97 3.14 20.12
N THR A 170 6.22 3.34 20.56
CA THR A 170 7.39 2.97 19.74
C THR A 170 7.53 1.47 19.52
N ASP A 171 6.88 0.64 20.37
CA ASP A 171 6.88 -0.82 20.28
C ASP A 171 5.87 -1.38 19.27
N LEU A 172 4.92 -0.56 18.81
CA LEU A 172 3.85 -0.96 17.88
C LEU A 172 4.33 -1.72 16.62
N PRO A 173 5.47 -1.39 15.98
CA PRO A 173 5.97 -2.17 14.84
C PRO A 173 6.28 -3.63 15.21
N ARG A 174 7.09 -3.87 16.26
CA ARG A 174 7.45 -5.20 16.75
C ARG A 174 6.20 -5.97 17.19
N PHE A 175 5.37 -5.35 18.02
CA PHE A 175 4.08 -5.90 18.46
C PHE A 175 3.21 -6.36 17.28
N SER A 176 3.11 -5.55 16.22
CA SER A 176 2.31 -5.88 15.03
C SER A 176 2.89 -7.01 14.17
N GLU A 177 4.20 -7.22 14.20
CA GLU A 177 4.85 -8.37 13.54
C GLU A 177 4.62 -9.64 14.35
N VAL A 178 4.96 -9.62 15.64
CA VAL A 178 4.82 -10.75 16.57
C VAL A 178 3.37 -11.23 16.66
N LEU A 179 2.40 -10.34 16.85
CA LEU A 179 0.98 -10.68 16.91
C LEU A 179 0.49 -11.29 15.59
N PHE A 180 0.99 -10.81 14.44
CA PHE A 180 0.64 -11.37 13.14
C PHE A 180 1.17 -12.80 12.96
N LYS A 181 2.43 -13.07 13.33
CA LYS A 181 3.01 -14.42 13.25
C LYS A 181 2.37 -15.39 14.24
N ARG A 182 2.11 -14.95 15.49
CA ARG A 182 1.41 -15.76 16.50
C ARG A 182 -0.04 -16.08 16.09
N LEU A 183 -0.75 -15.16 15.42
CA LEU A 183 -2.07 -15.46 14.82
C LEU A 183 -2.01 -16.48 13.68
N TRP A 184 -0.92 -16.54 12.91
CA TRP A 184 -0.72 -17.60 11.92
C TRP A 184 -0.47 -18.95 12.58
N ILE A 185 0.35 -19.00 13.64
CA ILE A 185 0.60 -20.20 14.45
C ILE A 185 -0.70 -20.73 15.08
N ALA A 186 -1.58 -19.85 15.55
CA ALA A 186 -2.92 -20.16 16.04
C ALA A 186 -3.97 -20.44 14.93
N GLY A 187 -3.56 -20.54 13.65
CA GLY A 187 -4.47 -20.91 12.55
C GLY A 187 -5.44 -19.81 12.08
N HIS A 188 -5.26 -18.57 12.52
CA HIS A 188 -6.05 -17.40 12.10
C HIS A 188 -5.45 -16.61 10.93
N GLY A 189 -4.40 -17.15 10.31
CA GLY A 189 -3.78 -16.64 9.09
C GLY A 189 -4.33 -17.28 7.81
N TYR A 190 -4.22 -16.56 6.69
CA TYR A 190 -4.62 -17.04 5.37
C TYR A 190 -3.87 -16.34 4.23
N ILE A 191 -3.79 -17.00 3.07
CA ILE A 191 -3.34 -16.37 1.82
C ILE A 191 -4.54 -15.74 1.11
N PHE A 192 -4.44 -14.43 0.86
CA PHE A 192 -5.35 -13.69 -0.02
C PHE A 192 -4.72 -13.57 -1.42
N ILE A 193 -5.47 -13.92 -2.47
CA ILE A 193 -5.00 -13.77 -3.85
C ILE A 193 -5.52 -12.45 -4.41
N THR A 194 -4.64 -11.59 -4.91
CA THR A 194 -5.02 -10.33 -5.57
C THR A 194 -5.58 -10.58 -6.98
N LYS A 195 -6.26 -9.57 -7.54
CA LYS A 195 -6.77 -9.62 -8.93
C LYS A 195 -5.70 -9.96 -9.96
N ASP A 196 -4.47 -9.50 -9.76
CA ASP A 196 -3.30 -9.76 -10.60
C ASP A 196 -2.50 -11.01 -10.16
N GLY A 197 -3.13 -11.93 -9.42
CA GLY A 197 -2.58 -13.24 -9.11
C GLY A 197 -1.35 -13.23 -8.20
N LYS A 198 -1.25 -12.28 -7.26
CA LYS A 198 -0.25 -12.27 -6.19
C LYS A 198 -0.85 -12.85 -4.91
N GLN A 199 -0.15 -13.83 -4.33
CA GLN A 199 -0.46 -14.35 -3.01
C GLN A 199 0.04 -13.36 -1.95
N LEU A 200 -0.82 -12.94 -1.03
CA LEU A 200 -0.52 -12.03 0.06
C LEU A 200 -0.91 -12.65 1.40
N GLU A 201 0.02 -12.63 2.35
CA GLU A 201 -0.19 -13.12 3.71
C GLU A 201 -1.14 -12.19 4.47
N ARG A 202 -2.14 -12.74 5.15
CA ARG A 202 -3.16 -12.00 5.92
C ARG A 202 -3.51 -12.73 7.21
N THR A 203 -4.05 -11.99 8.16
CA THR A 203 -4.71 -12.48 9.37
C THR A 203 -6.06 -11.78 9.52
N ILE A 204 -6.70 -11.87 10.69
CA ILE A 204 -7.97 -11.19 10.98
C ILE A 204 -7.91 -9.65 10.90
N PHE A 205 -6.73 -9.01 10.93
CA PHE A 205 -6.59 -7.55 10.80
C PHE A 205 -5.61 -7.13 9.69
N ASP A 206 -5.76 -5.92 9.13
CA ASP A 206 -4.76 -5.36 8.23
C ASP A 206 -3.57 -4.79 9.02
N GLN A 207 -2.48 -5.57 9.09
CA GLN A 207 -1.21 -5.18 9.72
C GLN A 207 -0.66 -3.84 9.20
N ALA A 208 -1.01 -3.42 7.97
CA ALA A 208 -0.51 -2.19 7.39
C ALA A 208 -0.91 -0.92 8.16
N VAL A 209 -1.89 -0.98 9.09
CA VAL A 209 -2.27 0.16 9.94
C VAL A 209 -1.24 0.51 11.02
N PHE A 210 -0.39 -0.45 11.42
CA PHE A 210 0.68 -0.27 12.42
C PHE A 210 1.92 0.47 11.87
N SER A 211 1.68 1.45 11.00
CA SER A 211 2.71 2.25 10.35
C SER A 211 2.40 3.75 10.55
N PRO A 212 3.32 4.52 11.14
CA PRO A 212 2.99 5.79 11.81
C PRO A 212 2.53 6.91 10.89
N GLU A 213 2.68 6.77 9.57
CA GLU A 213 2.24 7.74 8.57
C GLU A 213 0.86 7.40 7.94
N ARG A 214 0.26 6.26 8.28
CA ARG A 214 -0.97 5.75 7.62
C ARG A 214 -2.21 6.53 8.00
N LEU A 215 -3.06 6.73 6.98
CA LEU A 215 -4.37 7.34 7.12
C LEU A 215 -5.40 6.29 7.55
N ASP A 216 -6.01 6.51 8.71
CA ASP A 216 -7.27 5.91 9.10
C ASP A 216 -8.43 6.72 8.49
N PHE A 217 -9.26 6.05 7.69
CA PHE A 217 -10.34 6.64 6.90
C PHE A 217 -11.73 6.51 7.56
N VAL A 218 -11.80 6.60 8.90
CA VAL A 218 -13.02 6.47 9.73
C VAL A 218 -14.10 7.57 9.57
N ALA A 219 -13.79 8.68 8.89
CA ALA A 219 -14.78 9.74 8.65
C ALA A 219 -15.93 9.26 7.75
N GLY A 220 -17.18 9.57 8.12
CA GLY A 220 -18.39 9.09 7.43
C GLY A 220 -18.40 9.36 5.92
N ALA A 221 -18.90 8.39 5.15
CA ALA A 221 -18.81 8.35 3.70
C ALA A 221 -19.65 9.43 3.00
N VAL A 222 -19.18 9.90 1.85
CA VAL A 222 -19.95 10.82 1.00
C VAL A 222 -20.96 9.99 0.20
N CYS A 223 -22.16 9.83 0.74
CA CYS A 223 -23.26 9.17 0.05
C CYS A 223 -23.82 10.04 -1.09
N ARG A 224 -24.34 9.38 -2.13
CA ARG A 224 -24.90 9.97 -3.35
C ARG A 224 -26.12 9.16 -3.82
N ASP A 225 -26.82 9.64 -4.84
CA ASP A 225 -27.77 8.83 -5.61
C ASP A 225 -28.94 8.25 -4.77
N GLY A 226 -29.37 9.04 -3.78
CA GLY A 226 -30.41 8.70 -2.79
C GLY A 226 -29.94 7.82 -1.62
N LEU A 227 -28.64 7.56 -1.50
CA LEU A 227 -28.07 6.83 -0.37
C LEU A 227 -27.91 7.68 0.89
N GLU A 228 -28.05 7.01 2.03
CA GLU A 228 -27.85 7.54 3.38
C GLU A 228 -26.90 6.59 4.15
N GLN A 229 -26.10 7.12 5.09
CA GLN A 229 -25.29 6.31 6.00
C GLN A 229 -25.75 6.52 7.45
N ARG A 230 -26.20 5.45 8.09
CA ARG A 230 -26.69 5.42 9.48
C ARG A 230 -25.73 4.63 10.36
N LEU A 231 -24.47 5.07 10.44
CA LEU A 231 -23.49 4.48 11.35
C LEU A 231 -23.91 4.78 12.81
N PRO A 232 -23.92 3.78 13.72
CA PRO A 232 -24.16 4.01 15.14
C PRO A 232 -23.04 4.87 15.74
N ASP A 233 -23.25 5.39 16.95
CA ASP A 233 -22.18 6.03 17.70
C ASP A 233 -21.08 5.03 18.11
N PRO A 234 -19.82 5.47 18.26
CA PRO A 234 -18.72 4.58 18.62
C PRO A 234 -18.89 4.08 20.07
N VAL A 235 -18.76 2.76 20.26
CA VAL A 235 -18.92 2.13 21.57
C VAL A 235 -17.58 2.16 22.31
N TYR A 236 -17.46 3.05 23.29
CA TYR A 236 -16.37 3.00 24.28
C TYR A 236 -16.58 1.83 25.26
N THR A 237 -15.49 1.22 25.69
CA THR A 237 -15.46 0.21 26.74
C THR A 237 -14.25 0.51 27.64
N PRO A 238 -14.46 0.81 28.93
CA PRO A 238 -13.37 0.99 29.89
C PRO A 238 -12.48 -0.24 30.00
N GLY A 239 -11.22 -0.03 30.40
CA GLY A 239 -10.23 -1.09 30.53
C GLY A 239 -8.81 -0.50 30.56
N ASN A 240 -7.84 -1.40 30.61
CA ASN A 240 -6.42 -1.09 30.77
C ASN A 240 -5.78 -0.48 29.51
N VAL A 241 -4.72 0.30 29.71
CA VAL A 241 -3.79 0.70 28.64
C VAL A 241 -2.89 -0.51 28.34
N LEU A 242 -2.90 -0.97 27.09
CA LEU A 242 -2.23 -2.21 26.70
C LEU A 242 -0.70 -2.07 26.81
N ASP A 243 -0.06 -3.05 27.45
CA ASP A 243 1.39 -3.15 27.52
C ASP A 243 1.90 -4.13 26.47
N THR A 244 2.22 -3.62 25.29
CA THR A 244 2.64 -4.45 24.15
C THR A 244 3.94 -5.21 24.40
N SER A 245 4.77 -4.76 25.36
CA SER A 245 6.01 -5.45 25.76
C SER A 245 5.74 -6.81 26.43
N LEU A 246 4.53 -7.04 26.96
CA LEU A 246 4.12 -8.32 27.53
C LEU A 246 3.80 -9.40 26.47
N LEU A 247 3.79 -9.06 25.17
CA LEU A 247 3.74 -10.04 24.09
C LEU A 247 5.17 -10.40 23.68
N PRO A 248 5.70 -11.58 24.07
CA PRO A 248 7.08 -11.97 23.76
C PRO A 248 7.28 -12.21 22.26
N ASP A 249 8.48 -11.89 21.79
CA ASP A 249 8.95 -12.24 20.44
C ASP A 249 8.90 -13.77 20.21
N LEU A 250 9.02 -14.19 18.95
CA LEU A 250 8.97 -15.62 18.61
C LEU A 250 10.31 -16.30 18.94
N THR A 251 10.25 -17.58 19.34
CA THR A 251 11.44 -18.45 19.35
C THR A 251 11.84 -18.86 17.93
N GLU A 252 13.03 -19.45 17.76
CA GLU A 252 13.48 -19.94 16.45
C GLU A 252 12.59 -21.08 15.93
N GLU A 253 12.04 -21.90 16.82
CA GLU A 253 11.07 -22.95 16.51
C GLU A 253 9.72 -22.38 16.08
N GLU A 254 9.25 -21.32 16.75
CA GLU A 254 8.00 -20.61 16.41
C GLU A 254 8.12 -19.89 15.05
N GLU A 255 9.24 -19.21 14.77
CA GLU A 255 9.49 -18.62 13.45
C GLU A 255 9.57 -19.72 12.37
N THR A 256 10.23 -20.84 12.67
CA THR A 256 10.30 -22.00 11.77
C THR A 256 8.93 -22.66 11.56
N GLN A 257 8.04 -22.64 12.56
CA GLN A 257 6.63 -23.06 12.42
C GLN A 257 5.85 -22.06 11.55
N TYR A 258 6.01 -20.76 11.78
CA TYR A 258 5.40 -19.70 10.98
C TYR A 258 5.75 -19.86 9.49
N GLN A 259 7.03 -19.93 9.14
CA GLN A 259 7.45 -20.05 7.73
C GLN A 259 6.88 -21.31 7.05
N ARG A 260 6.88 -22.46 7.74
CA ARG A 260 6.27 -23.71 7.22
C ARG A 260 4.77 -23.58 6.97
N LEU A 261 4.02 -22.93 7.87
CA LEU A 261 2.58 -22.68 7.69
C LEU A 261 2.31 -21.75 6.50
N ILE A 262 3.16 -20.73 6.31
CA ILE A 262 3.10 -19.82 5.18
C ILE A 262 3.36 -20.57 3.85
N GLU A 263 4.39 -21.42 3.79
CA GLU A 263 4.69 -22.22 2.59
C GLU A 263 3.56 -23.19 2.23
N GLN A 264 3.03 -23.94 3.22
CA GLN A 264 1.89 -24.84 3.02
C GLN A 264 0.64 -24.10 2.53
N ALA A 265 0.35 -22.92 3.09
CA ALA A 265 -0.79 -22.11 2.66
C ALA A 265 -0.60 -21.49 1.26
N LYS A 266 0.63 -21.12 0.89
CA LYS A 266 1.00 -20.65 -0.45
C LYS A 266 0.88 -21.76 -1.49
N GLU A 267 1.30 -22.98 -1.17
CA GLU A 267 1.13 -24.15 -2.04
C GLU A 267 -0.35 -24.49 -2.24
N LYS A 268 -1.13 -24.55 -1.14
CA LYS A 268 -2.58 -24.78 -1.19
C LYS A 268 -3.33 -23.71 -2.01
N ALA A 269 -2.81 -22.47 -2.05
CA ALA A 269 -3.35 -21.38 -2.85
C ALA A 269 -2.90 -21.38 -4.33
N ARG A 270 -1.90 -22.20 -4.72
CA ARG A 270 -1.32 -22.21 -6.07
C ARG A 270 -2.33 -22.51 -7.19
N PRO A 271 -3.27 -23.49 -7.08
CA PRO A 271 -4.22 -23.77 -8.15
C PRO A 271 -5.16 -22.59 -8.41
N ALA A 272 -5.75 -22.03 -7.35
CA ALA A 272 -6.64 -20.88 -7.44
C ALA A 272 -5.90 -19.61 -7.92
N GLN A 273 -4.62 -19.46 -7.57
CA GLN A 273 -3.78 -18.38 -8.07
C GLN A 273 -3.63 -18.47 -9.59
N GLU A 274 -3.42 -19.67 -10.14
CA GLU A 274 -3.23 -19.86 -11.58
C GLU A 274 -4.52 -19.58 -12.36
N THR A 275 -5.68 -20.03 -11.87
CA THR A 275 -7.00 -19.65 -12.45
C THR A 275 -7.17 -18.13 -12.49
N ILE A 276 -6.92 -17.44 -11.37
CA ILE A 276 -7.04 -15.97 -11.28
C ILE A 276 -6.03 -15.27 -12.21
N ARG A 277 -4.83 -15.82 -12.40
CA ARG A 277 -3.83 -15.28 -13.35
C ARG A 277 -4.30 -15.40 -14.79
N GLN A 278 -4.89 -16.53 -15.16
CA GLN A 278 -5.42 -16.76 -16.50
C GLN A 278 -6.61 -15.84 -16.79
N GLU A 279 -7.58 -15.77 -15.88
CA GLU A 279 -8.70 -14.82 -15.97
C GLU A 279 -8.23 -13.36 -16.10
N TYR A 280 -7.21 -12.96 -15.32
CA TYR A 280 -6.63 -11.63 -15.41
C TYR A 280 -5.94 -11.36 -16.75
N VAL A 281 -5.19 -12.34 -17.28
CA VAL A 281 -4.54 -12.22 -18.60
C VAL A 281 -5.58 -12.00 -19.68
N GLU A 282 -6.64 -12.81 -19.74
CA GLU A 282 -7.70 -12.65 -20.75
C GLU A 282 -8.43 -11.31 -20.60
N GLN A 283 -8.79 -10.92 -19.37
CA GLN A 283 -9.51 -9.66 -19.11
C GLN A 283 -8.68 -8.40 -19.39
N GLU A 284 -7.37 -8.40 -19.20
CA GLU A 284 -6.51 -7.25 -19.51
C GLU A 284 -6.00 -7.28 -20.95
N ALA A 285 -5.86 -8.46 -21.57
CA ALA A 285 -5.55 -8.60 -23.00
C ALA A 285 -6.71 -8.04 -23.85
N GLY A 286 -7.96 -8.39 -23.54
CA GLY A 286 -9.14 -7.83 -24.22
C GLY A 286 -9.17 -6.29 -24.17
N LYS A 287 -8.99 -5.70 -22.99
CA LYS A 287 -8.90 -4.24 -22.81
C LYS A 287 -7.73 -3.60 -23.57
N LEU A 288 -6.61 -4.31 -23.72
CA LEU A 288 -5.46 -3.83 -24.46
C LEU A 288 -5.70 -3.87 -25.98
N VAL A 289 -6.42 -4.88 -26.49
CA VAL A 289 -6.89 -4.94 -27.88
C VAL A 289 -7.90 -3.80 -28.15
N GLU A 290 -8.92 -3.65 -27.29
CA GLU A 290 -9.90 -2.55 -27.37
C GLU A 290 -9.21 -1.18 -27.40
N ALA A 291 -8.30 -0.91 -26.46
CA ALA A 291 -7.58 0.36 -26.36
C ALA A 291 -6.45 0.53 -27.41
N SER A 292 -6.29 -0.42 -28.32
CA SER A 292 -5.42 -0.31 -29.51
C SER A 292 -6.20 -0.03 -30.80
N ASP A 293 -7.53 0.17 -30.72
CA ASP A 293 -8.46 0.15 -31.86
C ASP A 293 -8.40 -1.16 -32.68
N GLY A 294 -8.15 -2.30 -32.00
CA GLY A 294 -8.00 -3.60 -32.65
C GLY A 294 -6.70 -3.80 -33.46
N LYS A 295 -5.72 -2.88 -33.35
CA LYS A 295 -4.43 -2.97 -34.07
C LYS A 295 -3.47 -3.99 -33.45
N LEU A 296 -3.65 -4.30 -32.16
CA LEU A 296 -2.92 -5.36 -31.48
C LEU A 296 -3.71 -6.67 -31.54
N ASP A 297 -3.06 -7.74 -31.96
CA ASP A 297 -3.60 -9.10 -31.91
C ASP A 297 -3.80 -9.59 -30.45
N ILE A 298 -4.76 -10.50 -30.24
CA ILE A 298 -5.11 -11.01 -28.91
C ILE A 298 -4.02 -11.91 -28.30
N ASP A 299 -3.30 -12.71 -29.09
CA ASP A 299 -2.21 -13.54 -28.58
C ASP A 299 -0.96 -12.71 -28.29
N LYS A 300 -0.68 -11.68 -29.09
CA LYS A 300 0.28 -10.62 -28.73
C LYS A 300 -0.11 -9.90 -27.43
N ALA A 301 -1.38 -9.53 -27.27
CA ALA A 301 -1.87 -8.90 -26.04
C ALA A 301 -1.73 -9.81 -24.81
N ARG A 302 -2.08 -11.10 -24.93
CA ARG A 302 -1.86 -12.13 -23.90
C ARG A 302 -0.39 -12.25 -23.53
N ALA A 303 0.51 -12.31 -24.51
CA ALA A 303 1.96 -12.39 -24.29
C ALA A 303 2.48 -11.16 -23.50
N ILE A 304 2.05 -9.95 -23.90
CA ILE A 304 2.37 -8.70 -23.21
C ILE A 304 1.88 -8.70 -21.75
N ILE A 305 0.63 -9.11 -21.47
CA ILE A 305 0.14 -9.17 -20.07
C ILE A 305 0.89 -10.25 -19.25
N LYS A 306 1.22 -11.40 -19.84
CA LYS A 306 2.03 -12.46 -19.19
C LYS A 306 3.46 -12.00 -18.89
N ALA A 307 4.11 -11.25 -19.79
CA ALA A 307 5.43 -10.65 -19.55
C ALA A 307 5.39 -9.68 -18.36
N ARG A 308 4.39 -8.77 -18.36
CA ARG A 308 4.16 -7.79 -17.29
C ARG A 308 3.89 -8.44 -15.92
N GLN A 309 3.19 -9.59 -15.86
CA GLN A 309 3.01 -10.37 -14.63
C GLN A 309 4.35 -10.90 -14.06
N ASN A 310 5.31 -11.23 -14.93
CA ASN A 310 6.64 -11.72 -14.58
C ASN A 310 7.71 -10.61 -14.45
N HIS A 311 7.31 -9.33 -14.45
CA HIS A 311 8.19 -8.16 -14.43
C HIS A 311 9.14 -8.03 -15.65
N VAL A 312 8.79 -8.67 -16.76
CA VAL A 312 9.45 -8.49 -18.06
C VAL A 312 8.69 -7.45 -18.89
N LEU A 313 9.39 -6.76 -19.79
CA LEU A 313 8.83 -5.94 -20.86
C LEU A 313 9.52 -6.36 -22.16
N GLU A 314 8.73 -6.71 -23.17
CA GLU A 314 9.23 -7.16 -24.49
C GLU A 314 9.39 -5.98 -25.46
N ASP A 315 10.05 -6.15 -26.60
CA ASP A 315 10.28 -5.06 -27.56
C ASP A 315 8.97 -4.45 -28.13
N ASP A 316 7.91 -5.26 -28.30
CA ASP A 316 6.57 -4.83 -28.75
C ASP A 316 5.72 -4.18 -27.63
N ASP A 317 6.21 -4.11 -26.38
CA ASP A 317 5.41 -3.70 -25.21
C ASP A 317 5.10 -2.19 -25.25
N ILE A 318 3.82 -1.83 -25.39
CA ILE A 318 3.42 -0.41 -25.57
C ILE A 318 3.46 0.34 -24.23
N LEU A 319 4.37 1.32 -24.14
CA LEU A 319 4.57 2.23 -23.02
C LEU A 319 3.82 3.55 -23.23
N TYR A 320 3.02 3.95 -22.24
CA TYR A 320 2.23 5.19 -22.28
C TYR A 320 2.87 6.28 -21.44
N PHE A 321 3.70 7.11 -22.08
CA PHE A 321 4.30 8.27 -21.41
C PHE A 321 3.28 9.39 -21.26
N ALA A 322 3.24 9.98 -20.07
CA ALA A 322 2.22 10.96 -19.72
C ALA A 322 2.35 12.29 -20.52
N GLN A 323 3.55 12.57 -21.03
CA GLN A 323 3.87 13.67 -21.95
C GLN A 323 3.29 13.45 -23.36
N LEU A 324 3.13 12.18 -23.79
CA LEU A 324 2.57 11.79 -25.10
C LEU A 324 1.03 11.81 -25.14
N LYS A 325 0.37 12.28 -24.07
CA LYS A 325 -1.09 12.52 -23.99
C LYS A 325 -2.00 11.30 -24.26
N GLY A 326 -1.46 10.08 -24.23
CA GLY A 326 -2.21 8.86 -24.54
C GLY A 326 -1.78 8.17 -25.84
N HIS A 327 -0.91 8.78 -26.66
CA HIS A 327 -0.16 8.00 -27.64
C HIS A 327 0.79 7.06 -26.88
N GLY A 328 0.70 5.76 -27.17
CA GLY A 328 1.65 4.76 -26.73
C GLY A 328 2.80 4.64 -27.73
N VAL A 329 3.96 4.24 -27.24
CA VAL A 329 5.16 3.93 -28.05
C VAL A 329 5.75 2.60 -27.59
N SER A 330 6.31 1.81 -28.49
CA SER A 330 6.86 0.50 -28.13
C SER A 330 8.15 0.62 -27.30
N VAL A 331 8.47 -0.41 -26.52
CA VAL A 331 9.80 -0.54 -25.88
C VAL A 331 10.90 -0.45 -26.93
N SER A 332 10.72 -1.07 -28.10
CA SER A 332 11.64 -0.96 -29.23
C SER A 332 11.84 0.49 -29.70
N GLU A 333 10.76 1.27 -29.89
CA GLU A 333 10.86 2.70 -30.21
C GLU A 333 11.63 3.48 -29.13
N VAL A 334 11.37 3.21 -27.85
CA VAL A 334 12.06 3.84 -26.72
C VAL A 334 13.54 3.43 -26.64
N LEU A 335 13.87 2.19 -26.98
CA LEU A 335 15.23 1.64 -27.01
C LEU A 335 16.01 1.99 -28.28
N ASN A 336 15.35 2.41 -29.35
CA ASN A 336 15.97 2.85 -30.60
C ASN A 336 16.12 4.39 -30.63
N ALA A 337 15.06 5.13 -30.34
CA ALA A 337 15.08 6.60 -30.23
C ALA A 337 15.53 7.07 -28.83
N ARG A 338 16.64 6.51 -28.31
CA ARG A 338 17.06 6.67 -26.90
C ARG A 338 17.09 8.13 -26.44
N ASP A 339 17.72 9.01 -27.20
CA ASP A 339 17.85 10.43 -26.85
C ASP A 339 16.50 11.18 -26.81
N GLN A 340 15.44 10.60 -27.41
CA GLN A 340 14.06 11.10 -27.33
C GLN A 340 13.30 10.67 -26.06
N TYR A 341 13.89 9.79 -25.24
CA TYR A 341 13.27 9.29 -23.99
C TYR A 341 14.23 9.28 -22.79
N HIS A 342 15.53 9.52 -23.01
CA HIS A 342 16.56 9.54 -21.97
C HIS A 342 16.70 10.92 -21.29
N CYS A 343 17.36 10.93 -20.13
CA CYS A 343 17.23 11.95 -19.09
C CYS A 343 17.77 13.37 -19.40
N ASN A 344 18.21 13.68 -20.62
CA ASN A 344 18.77 15.00 -20.97
C ASN A 344 17.78 15.97 -21.63
N HIS A 345 16.65 15.48 -22.18
CA HIS A 345 15.63 16.33 -22.82
C HIS A 345 14.21 16.17 -22.24
N TRP A 346 13.93 15.10 -21.48
CA TRP A 346 12.61 14.86 -20.89
C TRP A 346 12.61 14.99 -19.36
N PRO A 347 11.89 15.95 -18.77
CA PRO A 347 11.62 15.94 -17.34
C PRO A 347 10.73 14.73 -16.99
N ILE A 348 11.21 13.90 -16.06
CA ILE A 348 10.61 12.61 -15.70
C ILE A 348 9.24 12.82 -15.04
N LEU A 349 8.19 12.28 -15.67
CA LEU A 349 6.80 12.35 -15.22
C LEU A 349 6.13 10.98 -15.33
N TRP A 350 5.19 10.70 -14.43
CA TRP A 350 4.68 9.34 -14.17
C TRP A 350 3.17 9.30 -14.31
N ASN A 351 2.63 8.22 -14.89
CA ASN A 351 1.20 7.94 -14.85
C ASN A 351 0.94 6.43 -14.70
N ARG A 352 -0.26 6.07 -14.24
CA ARG A 352 -0.79 4.71 -14.19
C ARG A 352 -2.15 4.68 -14.88
N ASN A 353 -2.36 3.62 -15.68
CA ASN A 353 -3.59 3.23 -16.37
C ASN A 353 -3.95 4.08 -17.62
N MET A 354 -4.54 3.38 -18.60
CA MET A 354 -4.99 3.92 -19.89
C MET A 354 -6.50 4.16 -19.88
N THR A 355 -6.92 5.27 -20.51
CA THR A 355 -8.19 5.60 -21.22
C THR A 355 -8.46 7.10 -21.07
N ALA A 356 -8.96 7.77 -22.12
CA ALA A 356 -8.84 9.23 -22.22
C ALA A 356 -9.97 9.92 -23.01
N VAL A 357 -10.39 11.11 -22.56
CA VAL A 357 -11.06 12.16 -23.37
C VAL A 357 -10.59 13.56 -22.93
N VAL A 358 -9.96 14.27 -23.87
CA VAL A 358 -9.75 15.73 -24.06
C VAL A 358 -9.83 16.74 -22.87
N GLY A 359 -8.65 17.17 -22.39
CA GLY A 359 -8.23 18.58 -22.16
C GLY A 359 -8.77 19.42 -20.97
N PRO A 360 -8.13 20.56 -20.60
CA PRO A 360 -6.83 21.10 -21.02
C PRO A 360 -5.68 20.95 -19.96
N ARG A 361 -4.50 21.52 -20.26
CA ARG A 361 -3.17 21.39 -19.60
C ARG A 361 -3.04 22.19 -18.27
N PRO A 362 -1.91 22.15 -17.51
CA PRO A 362 -0.84 21.14 -17.28
C PRO A 362 -0.53 20.89 -15.76
N GLY A 363 0.54 20.15 -15.39
CA GLY A 363 1.26 20.47 -14.12
C GLY A 363 1.67 19.36 -13.12
N PHE A 364 1.50 18.09 -13.48
CA PHE A 364 2.52 17.02 -13.46
C PHE A 364 3.54 16.74 -12.31
N ILE A 365 3.70 15.44 -11.99
CA ILE A 365 4.57 14.85 -10.95
C ILE A 365 5.30 13.57 -11.47
N GLY A 366 6.42 13.15 -10.88
CA GLY A 366 7.18 11.96 -11.31
C GLY A 366 8.17 11.35 -10.29
N MET A 367 9.06 10.48 -10.79
CA MET A 367 10.24 9.84 -10.15
C MET A 367 9.99 8.74 -9.07
N LYS A 368 10.13 7.45 -9.44
CA LYS A 368 10.34 6.33 -8.48
C LYS A 368 11.00 5.05 -9.02
N VAL A 369 11.82 5.12 -10.08
CA VAL A 369 12.28 3.93 -10.85
C VAL A 369 13.77 3.58 -10.65
N LEU A 370 14.63 4.53 -10.25
CA LEU A 370 16.11 4.36 -10.31
C LEU A 370 16.69 3.23 -9.46
N THR A 371 16.07 2.84 -8.33
CA THR A 371 16.51 1.67 -7.55
C THR A 371 16.13 0.35 -8.22
N GLN A 372 14.90 0.24 -8.76
CA GLN A 372 14.48 -0.99 -9.43
C GLN A 372 15.15 -1.15 -10.80
N LEU A 373 15.39 -0.09 -11.57
CA LEU A 373 16.12 -0.24 -12.85
C LEU A 373 17.58 -0.64 -12.62
N SER A 374 18.26 -0.05 -11.64
CA SER A 374 19.66 -0.41 -11.31
C SER A 374 19.77 -1.87 -10.86
N ILE A 375 18.86 -2.33 -10.00
CA ILE A 375 18.84 -3.72 -9.53
C ILE A 375 18.40 -4.68 -10.65
N ALA A 376 17.41 -4.31 -11.47
CA ALA A 376 16.98 -5.12 -12.62
C ALA A 376 18.08 -5.24 -13.68
N LEU A 377 18.87 -4.20 -13.96
CA LEU A 377 20.03 -4.31 -14.84
C LEU A 377 21.12 -5.21 -14.26
N LEU A 378 21.39 -5.12 -12.94
CA LEU A 378 22.34 -6.01 -12.24
C LEU A 378 21.88 -7.48 -12.27
N MET A 379 20.59 -7.75 -12.07
CA MET A 379 20.03 -9.11 -12.13
C MET A 379 19.94 -9.64 -13.57
N ALA A 380 19.53 -8.80 -14.53
CA ALA A 380 19.56 -9.14 -15.96
C ALA A 380 20.99 -9.44 -16.44
N GLN A 381 22.01 -8.80 -15.86
CA GLN A 381 23.42 -9.09 -16.15
C GLN A 381 23.82 -10.55 -15.92
N GLN A 382 23.05 -11.32 -15.14
CA GLN A 382 23.26 -12.76 -14.92
C GLN A 382 22.46 -13.66 -15.89
N ASN A 383 21.29 -13.22 -16.38
CA ASN A 383 20.38 -14.03 -17.21
C ASN A 383 20.26 -13.63 -18.69
N ILE A 384 20.85 -12.51 -19.13
CA ILE A 384 20.92 -12.14 -20.56
C ILE A 384 21.76 -13.18 -21.32
N ARG A 385 21.11 -13.98 -22.17
CA ARG A 385 21.77 -14.99 -23.03
C ARG A 385 22.56 -14.39 -24.20
N SER A 386 22.29 -13.15 -24.61
CA SER A 386 23.00 -12.49 -25.71
C SER A 386 24.25 -11.74 -25.23
N ALA A 387 25.42 -12.21 -25.67
CA ALA A 387 26.71 -11.62 -25.31
C ALA A 387 26.86 -10.16 -25.76
N ASP A 388 26.25 -9.78 -26.88
CA ASP A 388 26.29 -8.42 -27.42
C ASP A 388 25.43 -7.45 -26.57
N LEU A 389 24.19 -7.84 -26.22
CA LEU A 389 23.37 -7.10 -25.24
C LEU A 389 24.11 -6.89 -23.91
N ARG A 390 24.77 -7.93 -23.40
CA ARG A 390 25.58 -7.87 -22.18
C ARG A 390 26.77 -6.90 -22.30
N ARG A 391 27.45 -6.89 -23.45
CA ARG A 391 28.55 -5.95 -23.78
C ARG A 391 28.05 -4.51 -23.91
N ARG A 392 26.91 -4.28 -24.56
CA ARG A 392 26.27 -2.96 -24.72
C ARG A 392 25.81 -2.37 -23.38
N LEU A 393 25.25 -3.19 -22.48
CA LEU A 393 24.92 -2.77 -21.10
C LEU A 393 26.15 -2.29 -20.32
N LEU A 394 27.28 -3.03 -20.42
CA LEU A 394 28.53 -2.68 -19.73
C LEU A 394 29.12 -1.35 -20.19
N THR A 395 29.02 -1.04 -21.49
CA THR A 395 29.41 0.29 -22.02
C THR A 395 28.48 1.39 -21.50
N MET A 396 27.17 1.14 -21.46
CA MET A 396 26.16 2.09 -20.98
C MET A 396 26.31 2.45 -19.49
N MET A 397 26.74 1.52 -18.64
CA MET A 397 27.01 1.82 -17.23
C MET A 397 28.24 2.71 -17.03
N LYS A 398 29.25 2.63 -17.90
CA LYS A 398 30.50 3.41 -17.80
C LYS A 398 30.38 4.86 -18.25
N SER A 399 29.44 5.18 -19.15
CA SER A 399 29.25 6.55 -19.67
C SER A 399 28.38 7.44 -18.76
N CYS A 400 27.63 6.86 -17.82
CA CYS A 400 26.77 7.63 -16.91
C CYS A 400 27.53 8.14 -15.68
N ARG A 401 27.77 9.47 -15.59
CA ARG A 401 28.41 10.11 -14.42
C ARG A 401 27.72 9.80 -13.08
N ILE A 402 26.39 9.63 -13.08
CA ILE A 402 25.64 9.28 -11.85
C ILE A 402 25.95 7.84 -11.42
N CYS A 403 26.00 6.89 -12.35
CA CYS A 403 26.38 5.49 -12.06
C CYS A 403 27.86 5.39 -11.64
N SER A 404 28.75 6.21 -12.23
CA SER A 404 30.17 6.29 -11.85
C SER A 404 30.35 6.64 -10.37
N ASN A 405 29.61 7.64 -9.87
CA ASN A 405 29.68 8.04 -8.46
C ASN A 405 29.15 6.95 -7.51
N VAL A 406 28.12 6.19 -7.92
CA VAL A 406 27.60 5.04 -7.14
C VAL A 406 28.61 3.89 -7.12
N LEU A 407 29.28 3.61 -8.25
CA LEU A 407 30.36 2.62 -8.33
C LEU A 407 31.56 3.01 -7.45
N GLN A 408 31.91 4.30 -7.39
CA GLN A 408 32.96 4.80 -6.50
C GLN A 408 32.59 4.69 -5.01
N GLN A 409 31.32 4.89 -4.63
CA GLN A 409 30.88 4.70 -3.24
C GLN A 409 30.88 3.23 -2.81
N ILE A 410 30.63 2.28 -3.73
CA ILE A 410 30.66 0.84 -3.43
C ILE A 410 32.10 0.32 -3.28
N ALA A 411 33.10 0.96 -3.90
CA ALA A 411 34.51 0.59 -3.80
C ALA A 411 35.14 0.82 -2.40
N GLY A 412 34.39 1.36 -1.43
CA GLY A 412 34.86 1.64 -0.06
C GLY A 412 34.82 0.45 0.92
N TYR A 413 34.28 -0.71 0.55
CA TYR A 413 34.25 -1.90 1.41
C TYR A 413 35.32 -2.93 1.00
N HIS A 414 35.96 -3.55 2.00
CA HIS A 414 37.24 -4.24 1.83
C HIS A 414 37.23 -5.45 0.88
N LEU A 415 38.14 -5.42 -0.10
CA LEU A 415 38.63 -6.61 -0.81
C LEU A 415 39.48 -7.50 0.12
N SER A 416 39.00 -8.69 0.46
CA SER A 416 39.84 -9.74 1.07
C SER A 416 40.73 -10.38 0.01
N ARG A 417 42.02 -9.99 -0.03
CA ARG A 417 43.03 -10.58 -0.93
C ARG A 417 43.28 -12.06 -0.62
N LYS A 418 43.31 -12.92 -1.64
CA LYS A 418 44.30 -14.01 -1.80
C LYS A 418 44.44 -14.45 -3.27
N ARG A 419 45.67 -14.88 -3.59
CA ARG A 419 46.31 -15.30 -4.87
C ARG A 419 45.42 -16.08 -5.87
N TRP A 420 45.70 -16.14 -7.18
CA TRP A 420 46.97 -16.29 -7.95
C TRP A 420 47.11 -15.19 -9.05
N GLN A 421 48.26 -14.73 -9.63
CA GLN A 421 49.69 -15.11 -9.75
C GLN A 421 50.02 -16.38 -10.57
N CYS A 422 50.66 -16.43 -11.75
CA CYS A 422 51.30 -15.46 -12.68
C CYS A 422 51.06 -15.97 -14.13
N TRP A 423 51.56 -15.47 -15.27
CA TRP A 423 52.52 -14.41 -15.72
C TRP A 423 51.91 -13.76 -17.00
N HIS A 424 52.53 -12.89 -17.82
CA HIS A 424 53.85 -12.22 -17.90
C HIS A 424 53.63 -10.69 -17.86
N ASN A 425 54.59 -9.84 -17.51
CA ASN A 425 55.95 -10.02 -16.95
C ASN A 425 56.03 -9.17 -15.67
#